data_AF-A0A7C1PVI9-F1
#
_entry.id   AF-A0A7C1PVI9-F1
#
_cell.length_a   1.000
_cell.length_b   1.000
_cell.length_c   1.000
_cell.angle_alpha   90.00
_cell.angle_beta   90.00
_cell.angle_gamma   90.00
#
_symmetry.space_group_name_H-M   'P 1'
#
loop_
_entity.id
_entity.type
_entity.pdbx_description
1 polymer ?
#
loop_
_entity_poly.entity_id
_entity_poly.type
_entity_poly.pdbx_seq_one_letter_code
_entity_poly.pdbx_strand_id
1 'polypeptide(L)'
;MSLIEKTVEKITPLDTAAMNQAQTRQNNLTKPQGSLGALEELSIKIAGITGKEQPKIESKTIITMAGDHGVTEAGVSAYPKEVTPQMVFNFLHGGAGINVLARHVGASVVIVDMGVACDLPDDLRLVNHKIGFGTKNMACGPAMTRKQAIQSVEAGIYVLEEAVKKGLDIVGTGDMGIGNTTASATITATVTGISPFEATGRGTGID
;
A
#
# COMPACT_ATOMS: atom_id res chain seq x y z
N MET A 1 -2.28 19.84 16.76
CA MET A 1 -1.71 18.60 16.20
C MET A 1 -2.38 18.28 14.88
N SER A 2 -1.58 18.08 13.84
CA SER A 2 -2.01 17.57 12.52
C SER A 2 -2.59 16.15 12.64
N LEU A 3 -3.26 15.67 11.59
CA LEU A 3 -3.77 14.29 11.57
C LEU A 3 -2.63 13.29 11.67
N ILE A 4 -1.51 13.55 11.00
CA ILE A 4 -0.32 12.70 11.05
C ILE A 4 0.22 12.59 12.48
N GLU A 5 0.40 13.71 13.19
CA GLU A 5 0.89 13.72 14.58
C GLU A 5 -0.02 12.89 15.49
N LYS A 6 -1.34 13.13 15.42
CA LYS A 6 -2.33 12.36 16.20
C LYS A 6 -2.32 10.87 15.86
N THR A 7 -2.04 10.52 14.61
CA THR A 7 -1.99 9.12 14.16
C THR A 7 -0.73 8.44 14.67
N VAL A 8 0.41 9.12 14.61
CA VAL A 8 1.69 8.61 15.13
C VAL A 8 1.60 8.35 16.64
N GLU A 9 0.98 9.26 17.40
CA GLU A 9 0.77 9.07 18.85
C GLU A 9 -0.08 7.84 19.21
N LYS A 10 -0.93 7.36 18.30
CA LYS A 10 -1.76 6.17 18.48
C LYS A 10 -1.04 4.86 18.14
N ILE A 11 0.15 4.90 17.53
CA ILE A 11 0.91 3.69 17.20
C ILE A 11 1.53 3.15 18.49
N THR A 12 1.03 2.02 18.96
CA THR A 12 1.52 1.35 20.17
C THR A 12 2.38 0.13 19.85
N PRO A 13 3.24 -0.33 20.78
CA PRO A 13 3.88 -1.64 20.69
C PRO A 13 2.84 -2.78 20.58
N LEU A 14 3.30 -3.95 20.13
CA LEU A 14 2.49 -5.16 20.11
C LEU A 14 2.09 -5.59 21.52
N ASP A 15 0.92 -6.20 21.66
CA ASP A 15 0.44 -6.79 22.91
C ASP A 15 1.23 -8.07 23.24
N THR A 16 2.17 -7.95 24.17
CA THR A 16 3.03 -9.07 24.60
C THR A 16 2.27 -10.15 25.36
N ALA A 17 1.17 -9.82 26.04
CA ALA A 17 0.36 -10.81 26.75
C ALA A 17 -0.39 -11.69 25.75
N ALA A 18 -1.00 -11.09 24.72
CA ALA A 18 -1.64 -11.83 23.64
C ALA A 18 -0.64 -12.70 22.86
N MET A 19 0.56 -12.17 22.58
CA MET A 19 1.64 -12.94 21.95
C MET A 19 2.05 -14.17 22.79
N ASN A 20 2.23 -14.00 24.09
CA ASN A 20 2.60 -15.09 24.99
C ASN A 20 1.51 -16.16 25.05
N GLN A 21 0.23 -15.77 25.13
CA GLN A 21 -0.89 -16.71 25.10
C GLN A 21 -0.93 -17.49 23.77
N ALA A 22 -0.76 -16.81 22.63
CA ALA A 22 -0.70 -17.45 21.32
C ALA A 22 0.48 -18.42 21.19
N GLN A 23 1.66 -18.07 21.74
CA GLN A 23 2.83 -18.94 21.76
C GLN A 23 2.60 -20.20 22.63
N THR A 24 2.03 -20.05 23.82
CA THR A 24 1.66 -21.18 24.68
C THR A 24 0.69 -22.11 23.96
N ARG A 25 -0.32 -21.55 23.29
CA ARG A 25 -1.24 -22.33 22.46
C ARG A 25 -0.50 -23.09 21.36
N GLN A 26 0.36 -22.42 20.58
CA GLN A 26 1.11 -23.05 19.50
C GLN A 26 1.95 -24.24 19.97
N ASN A 27 2.53 -24.16 21.17
CA ASN A 27 3.31 -25.24 21.76
C ASN A 27 2.45 -26.44 22.23
N ASN A 28 1.15 -26.24 22.44
CA ASN A 28 0.21 -27.27 22.89
C ASN A 28 -0.59 -27.92 21.76
N LEU A 29 -0.44 -27.46 20.51
CA LEU A 29 -1.11 -28.06 19.36
C LEU A 29 -0.49 -29.43 19.01
N THR A 30 -1.27 -30.30 18.38
CA THR A 30 -0.84 -31.64 17.94
C THR A 30 0.10 -31.56 16.73
N LYS A 31 1.33 -31.09 16.98
CA LYS A 31 2.43 -30.97 16.03
C LYS A 31 3.76 -30.95 16.80
N PRO A 32 4.89 -31.38 16.22
CA PRO A 32 6.19 -31.10 16.81
C PRO A 32 6.37 -29.57 16.95
N GLN A 33 6.91 -29.13 18.08
CA GLN A 33 7.11 -27.71 18.35
C GLN A 33 7.97 -27.05 17.25
N GLY A 34 7.52 -25.91 16.72
CA GLY A 34 8.21 -25.19 15.66
C GLY A 34 8.12 -25.80 14.26
N SER A 35 7.44 -26.94 14.08
CA SER A 35 7.38 -27.64 12.78
C SER A 35 6.68 -26.85 11.67
N LEU A 36 5.87 -25.83 11.99
CA LEU A 36 5.24 -24.96 10.99
C LEU A 36 6.03 -23.66 10.72
N GLY A 37 7.19 -23.47 11.37
CA GLY A 37 8.12 -22.36 11.14
C GLY A 37 7.45 -21.00 11.12
N ALA A 38 7.59 -20.27 10.01
CA ALA A 38 7.08 -18.92 9.82
C ALA A 38 5.56 -18.78 10.04
N LEU A 39 4.77 -19.85 9.88
CA LEU A 39 3.33 -19.80 10.16
C LEU A 39 3.04 -19.66 11.67
N GLU A 40 3.89 -20.25 12.53
CA GLU A 40 3.76 -20.08 13.99
C GLU A 40 4.09 -18.64 14.37
N GLU A 41 5.24 -18.14 13.89
CA GLU A 41 5.70 -16.77 14.12
C GLU A 41 4.67 -15.73 13.65
N LEU A 42 4.10 -15.93 12.46
CA LEU A 42 3.08 -15.04 11.92
C LEU A 42 1.81 -15.03 12.79
N SER A 43 1.34 -16.20 13.23
CA SER A 43 0.14 -16.29 14.08
C SER A 43 0.31 -15.55 15.42
N ILE A 44 1.50 -15.64 16.03
CA ILE A 44 1.85 -14.95 17.27
C ILE A 44 1.92 -13.44 17.03
N LYS A 45 2.53 -13.01 15.93
CA LYS A 45 2.60 -11.59 15.56
C LYS A 45 1.22 -10.98 15.35
N ILE A 46 0.31 -11.68 14.67
CA ILE A 46 -1.08 -11.22 14.47
C ILE A 46 -1.81 -11.14 15.82
N ALA A 47 -1.58 -12.08 16.73
CA ALA A 47 -2.13 -11.99 18.08
C ALA A 47 -1.68 -10.71 18.81
N GLY A 48 -0.40 -10.35 18.68
CA GLY A 48 0.13 -9.09 19.23
C GLY A 48 -0.41 -7.82 18.57
N ILE A 49 -0.66 -7.84 17.26
CA ILE A 49 -1.26 -6.70 16.53
C ILE A 49 -2.73 -6.50 16.95
N THR A 50 -3.46 -7.60 17.11
CA THR A 50 -4.92 -7.56 17.37
C THR A 50 -5.29 -7.57 18.85
N GLY A 51 -4.33 -7.83 19.75
CA GLY A 51 -4.58 -8.02 21.18
C GLY A 51 -5.40 -9.27 21.52
N LYS A 52 -5.42 -10.28 20.63
CA LYS A 52 -6.25 -11.49 20.76
C LYS A 52 -5.39 -12.73 20.61
N GLU A 53 -5.48 -13.69 21.53
CA GLU A 53 -4.78 -14.98 21.43
C GLU A 53 -5.09 -15.73 20.12
N GLN A 54 -6.35 -15.69 19.69
CA GLN A 54 -6.85 -16.39 18.50
C GLN A 54 -7.57 -15.39 17.57
N PRO A 55 -6.82 -14.58 16.82
CA PRO A 55 -7.40 -13.59 15.92
C PRO A 55 -8.17 -14.26 14.80
N LYS A 56 -9.29 -13.63 14.39
CA LYS A 56 -10.06 -14.00 13.20
C LYS A 56 -9.89 -12.90 12.16
N ILE A 57 -9.75 -13.29 10.90
CA ILE A 57 -9.59 -12.38 9.75
C ILE A 57 -10.70 -12.68 8.76
N GLU A 58 -11.78 -11.93 8.84
CA GLU A 58 -12.97 -12.08 8.01
C GLU A 58 -12.99 -11.00 6.94
N SER A 59 -12.82 -9.73 7.32
CA SER A 59 -12.87 -8.57 6.43
C SER A 59 -11.49 -8.17 5.92
N LYS A 60 -11.28 -8.38 4.62
CA LYS A 60 -10.02 -8.13 3.92
C LYS A 60 -10.21 -7.02 2.88
N THR A 61 -9.32 -6.04 2.85
CA THR A 61 -9.36 -4.96 1.84
C THR A 61 -7.98 -4.74 1.25
N ILE A 62 -7.91 -4.65 -0.07
CA ILE A 62 -6.73 -4.19 -0.80
C ILE A 62 -6.98 -2.74 -1.20
N ILE A 63 -6.14 -1.83 -0.74
CA ILE A 63 -6.19 -0.42 -1.11
C ILE A 63 -5.10 -0.16 -2.14
N THR A 64 -5.51 0.22 -3.36
CA THR A 64 -4.61 0.53 -4.47
C THR A 64 -4.59 2.03 -4.73
N MET A 65 -3.43 2.65 -4.51
CA MET A 65 -3.21 4.09 -4.73
C MET A 65 -2.72 4.32 -6.17
N ALA A 66 -3.46 5.11 -6.95
CA ALA A 66 -3.13 5.41 -8.34
C ALA A 66 -2.64 6.85 -8.51
N GLY A 67 -1.52 7.04 -9.22
CA GLY A 67 -1.00 8.38 -9.52
C GLY A 67 0.13 8.37 -10.53
N ASP A 68 0.25 9.43 -11.31
CA ASP A 68 1.27 9.55 -12.36
C ASP A 68 2.54 10.27 -11.89
N HIS A 69 3.67 9.95 -12.52
CA HIS A 69 4.97 10.50 -12.17
C HIS A 69 5.59 11.31 -13.30
N GLY A 70 5.96 12.57 -13.03
CA GLY A 70 6.60 13.43 -14.02
C GLY A 70 7.99 12.96 -14.46
N VAL A 71 8.65 12.09 -13.69
CA VAL A 71 9.93 11.50 -14.07
C VAL A 71 9.85 10.63 -15.33
N THR A 72 8.64 10.23 -15.75
CA THR A 72 8.41 9.51 -17.01
C THR A 72 8.89 10.28 -18.24
N GLU A 73 8.96 11.61 -18.17
CA GLU A 73 9.56 12.47 -19.21
C GLU A 73 11.04 12.14 -19.48
N ALA A 74 11.73 11.52 -18.52
CA ALA A 74 13.12 11.09 -18.67
C ALA A 74 13.28 9.69 -19.29
N GLY A 75 12.20 9.10 -19.83
CA GLY A 75 12.27 7.80 -20.53
C GLY A 75 12.47 6.60 -19.60
N VAL A 76 12.06 6.70 -18.34
CA VAL A 76 12.27 5.68 -17.30
C VAL A 76 11.18 4.60 -17.25
N SER A 77 10.27 4.56 -18.22
CA SER A 77 9.28 3.47 -18.37
C SER A 77 9.21 2.98 -19.81
N ALA A 78 9.00 1.68 -19.98
CA ALA A 78 8.70 1.06 -21.28
C ALA A 78 7.25 1.34 -21.74
N TYR A 79 6.39 1.81 -20.82
CA TYR A 79 4.97 2.07 -21.09
C TYR A 79 4.68 3.56 -21.12
N PRO A 80 3.74 4.01 -21.98
CA PRO A 80 3.33 5.39 -22.03
C PRO A 80 2.45 5.75 -20.80
N LYS A 81 2.47 7.03 -20.39
CA LYS A 81 1.76 7.51 -19.17
C LYS A 81 0.25 7.27 -19.22
N GLU A 82 -0.34 7.19 -20.41
CA GLU A 82 -1.75 6.93 -20.66
C GLU A 82 -2.20 5.54 -20.16
N VAL A 83 -1.26 4.66 -19.81
CA VAL A 83 -1.55 3.34 -19.22
C VAL A 83 -2.10 3.45 -17.80
N THR A 84 -1.71 4.47 -17.01
CA THR A 84 -2.23 4.66 -15.64
C THR A 84 -3.75 4.74 -15.60
N PRO A 85 -4.43 5.67 -16.32
CA PRO A 85 -5.88 5.74 -16.31
C PRO A 85 -6.54 4.48 -16.89
N GLN A 86 -5.97 3.87 -17.93
CA GLN A 86 -6.49 2.61 -18.49
C GLN A 86 -6.51 1.48 -17.45
N MET A 87 -5.47 1.37 -16.64
CA MET A 87 -5.41 0.39 -15.55
C MET A 87 -6.37 0.73 -14.42
N VAL A 88 -6.58 2.02 -14.10
CA VAL A 88 -7.64 2.43 -13.15
C VAL A 88 -9.01 1.93 -13.63
N PHE A 89 -9.36 2.15 -14.90
CA PHE A 89 -10.59 1.57 -15.47
C PHE A 89 -10.59 0.05 -15.39
N ASN A 90 -9.48 -0.63 -15.68
CA ASN A 90 -9.41 -2.09 -15.60
C ASN A 90 -9.66 -2.61 -14.16
N PHE A 91 -9.11 -1.93 -13.15
CA PHE A 91 -9.37 -2.26 -11.75
C PHE A 91 -10.84 -2.10 -11.38
N LEU A 92 -11.48 -1.00 -11.82
CA LEU A 92 -12.88 -0.70 -11.56
C LEU A 92 -13.83 -1.69 -12.23
N HIS A 93 -13.47 -2.19 -13.42
CA HIS A 93 -14.21 -3.26 -14.11
C HIS A 93 -13.89 -4.66 -13.59
N GLY A 94 -12.96 -4.80 -12.65
CA GLY A 94 -12.63 -6.08 -12.02
C GLY A 94 -11.74 -7.02 -12.87
N GLY A 95 -11.10 -6.48 -13.92
CA GLY A 95 -10.35 -7.24 -14.91
C GLY A 95 -8.85 -7.36 -14.66
N ALA A 96 -8.29 -6.65 -13.68
CA ALA A 96 -6.86 -6.73 -13.39
C ALA A 96 -6.50 -7.95 -12.52
N GLY A 97 -5.21 -8.32 -12.52
CA GLY A 97 -4.71 -9.46 -11.74
C GLY A 97 -5.05 -9.36 -10.24
N ILE A 98 -4.94 -8.16 -9.65
CA ILE A 98 -5.30 -7.95 -8.25
C ILE A 98 -6.78 -8.22 -7.98
N ASN A 99 -7.69 -7.94 -8.91
CA ASN A 99 -9.10 -8.23 -8.75
C ASN A 99 -9.35 -9.75 -8.72
N VAL A 100 -8.65 -10.52 -9.54
CA VAL A 100 -8.73 -11.98 -9.55
C VAL A 100 -8.23 -12.56 -8.23
N LEU A 101 -7.05 -12.13 -7.78
CA LEU A 101 -6.45 -12.60 -6.53
C LEU A 101 -7.28 -12.18 -5.32
N ALA A 102 -7.79 -10.95 -5.29
CA ALA A 102 -8.66 -10.46 -4.23
C ALA A 102 -9.92 -11.32 -4.10
N ARG A 103 -10.60 -11.63 -5.23
CA ARG A 103 -11.75 -12.55 -5.20
C ARG A 103 -11.39 -13.92 -4.66
N HIS A 104 -10.24 -14.46 -5.06
CA HIS A 104 -9.78 -15.77 -4.59
C HIS A 104 -9.60 -15.83 -3.06
N VAL A 105 -9.06 -14.76 -2.47
CA VAL A 105 -8.85 -14.68 -1.01
C VAL A 105 -10.03 -14.03 -0.27
N GLY A 106 -11.13 -13.69 -0.95
CA GLY A 106 -12.28 -13.02 -0.33
C GLY A 106 -11.98 -11.60 0.18
N ALA A 107 -11.12 -10.85 -0.51
CA ALA A 107 -10.82 -9.45 -0.23
C ALA A 107 -11.59 -8.51 -1.17
N SER A 108 -11.98 -7.35 -0.64
CA SER A 108 -12.46 -6.24 -1.45
C SER A 108 -11.28 -5.45 -2.03
N VAL A 109 -11.50 -4.73 -3.13
CA VAL A 109 -10.49 -3.85 -3.74
C VAL A 109 -11.04 -2.43 -3.74
N VAL A 110 -10.28 -1.50 -3.17
CA VAL A 110 -10.57 -0.07 -3.14
C VAL A 110 -9.50 0.63 -3.97
N ILE A 111 -9.93 1.34 -5.01
CA ILE A 111 -9.04 2.14 -5.83
C ILE A 111 -9.14 3.59 -5.36
N VAL A 112 -7.98 4.22 -5.18
CA VAL A 112 -7.86 5.61 -4.76
C VAL A 112 -7.10 6.38 -5.82
N ASP A 113 -7.70 7.42 -6.37
CA ASP A 113 -6.99 8.38 -7.20
C ASP A 113 -6.26 9.38 -6.31
N MET A 114 -4.93 9.27 -6.30
CA MET A 114 -4.01 10.14 -5.57
C MET A 114 -3.37 11.18 -6.47
N GLY A 115 -3.46 11.02 -7.79
CA GLY A 115 -2.79 11.91 -8.73
C GLY A 115 -2.73 11.43 -10.17
N VAL A 116 -3.76 10.75 -10.68
CA VAL A 116 -3.81 10.33 -12.09
C VAL A 116 -3.84 11.58 -12.98
N ALA A 117 -3.02 11.63 -14.02
CA ALA A 117 -2.82 12.79 -14.90
C ALA A 117 -3.94 12.96 -15.95
N CYS A 118 -5.18 12.69 -15.58
CA CYS A 118 -6.38 13.02 -16.33
C CYS A 118 -7.57 13.25 -15.38
N ASP A 119 -8.61 13.88 -15.92
CA ASP A 119 -9.90 13.90 -15.26
C ASP A 119 -10.54 12.51 -15.37
N LEU A 120 -11.01 11.99 -14.24
CA LEU A 120 -11.74 10.74 -14.16
C LEU A 120 -13.20 11.08 -13.81
N PRO A 121 -14.20 10.42 -14.44
CA PRO A 121 -15.60 10.70 -14.16
C PRO A 121 -15.98 10.55 -12.67
N ASP A 122 -16.79 11.48 -12.16
CA ASP A 122 -17.20 11.51 -10.74
C ASP A 122 -18.15 10.36 -10.34
N ASP A 123 -18.78 9.70 -11.30
CA ASP A 123 -19.72 8.59 -11.09
C ASP A 123 -19.03 7.22 -10.93
N LEU A 124 -17.70 7.18 -11.05
CA LEU A 124 -16.91 5.97 -10.83
C LEU A 124 -16.91 5.54 -9.37
N ARG A 125 -16.84 4.23 -9.12
CA ARG A 125 -16.60 3.65 -7.79
C ARG A 125 -15.13 3.78 -7.37
N LEU A 126 -14.63 5.01 -7.42
CA LEU A 126 -13.25 5.41 -7.19
C LEU A 126 -13.22 6.38 -6.00
N VAL A 127 -12.29 6.18 -5.07
CA VAL A 127 -12.09 7.14 -3.99
C VAL A 127 -11.21 8.27 -4.53
N ASN A 128 -11.73 9.50 -4.55
CA ASN A 128 -11.01 10.64 -5.09
C ASN A 128 -10.29 11.42 -3.98
N HIS A 129 -8.95 11.36 -3.98
CA HIS A 129 -8.06 12.18 -3.17
C HIS A 129 -6.95 12.81 -4.04
N LYS A 130 -7.28 13.17 -5.29
CA LYS A 130 -6.32 13.65 -6.28
C LYS A 130 -5.57 14.88 -5.78
N ILE A 131 -4.25 14.78 -5.64
CA ILE A 131 -3.39 15.87 -5.16
C ILE A 131 -2.98 16.82 -6.31
N GLY A 132 -2.92 16.30 -7.53
CA GLY A 132 -2.59 17.02 -8.76
C GLY A 132 -2.61 16.08 -9.98
N PHE A 133 -2.38 16.61 -11.17
CA PHE A 133 -2.27 15.82 -12.40
C PHE A 133 -0.87 15.22 -12.53
N GLY A 134 -0.59 14.20 -11.73
CA GLY A 134 0.74 13.63 -11.56
C GLY A 134 1.70 14.50 -10.74
N THR A 135 2.84 13.93 -10.40
CA THR A 135 3.95 14.66 -9.75
C THR A 135 4.79 15.41 -10.77
N LYS A 136 5.55 16.42 -10.32
CA LYS A 136 6.59 17.06 -11.14
C LYS A 136 7.74 16.10 -11.40
N ASN A 137 8.51 16.36 -12.44
CA ASN A 137 9.71 15.59 -12.76
C ASN A 137 10.78 15.77 -11.67
N MET A 138 11.00 14.71 -10.89
CA MET A 138 11.94 14.73 -9.76
C MET A 138 13.41 14.84 -10.16
N ALA A 139 13.75 14.56 -11.43
CA ALA A 139 15.10 14.75 -11.96
C ALA A 139 15.44 16.24 -12.18
N CYS A 140 14.42 17.10 -12.26
CA CYS A 140 14.57 18.53 -12.52
C CYS A 140 14.26 19.41 -11.29
N GLY A 141 13.83 18.81 -10.18
CA GLY A 141 13.41 19.54 -8.99
C GLY A 141 12.50 18.71 -8.08
N PRO A 142 11.82 19.31 -7.10
CA PRO A 142 10.95 18.57 -6.20
C PRO A 142 9.70 18.04 -6.91
N ALA A 143 9.39 16.74 -6.72
CA ALA A 143 8.19 16.09 -7.25
C ALA A 143 6.87 16.74 -6.79
N MET A 144 6.87 17.26 -5.56
CA MET A 144 5.72 17.91 -4.93
C MET A 144 6.19 18.87 -3.83
N THR A 145 5.30 19.76 -3.38
CA THR A 145 5.55 20.59 -2.20
C THR A 145 5.42 19.77 -0.91
N ARG A 146 5.99 20.25 0.20
CA ARG A 146 5.79 19.63 1.52
C ARG A 146 4.31 19.55 1.92
N LYS A 147 3.52 20.58 1.57
CA LYS A 147 2.07 20.58 1.84
C LYS A 147 1.36 19.44 1.10
N GLN A 148 1.68 19.24 -0.18
CA GLN A 148 1.15 18.13 -0.96
C GLN A 148 1.57 16.77 -0.39
N ALA A 149 2.83 16.62 0.04
CA ALA A 149 3.28 15.39 0.68
C ALA A 149 2.49 15.07 1.97
N ILE A 150 2.24 16.08 2.81
CA ILE A 150 1.40 15.94 4.01
C ILE A 150 -0.03 15.52 3.61
N GLN A 151 -0.62 16.18 2.62
CA GLN A 151 -1.98 15.85 2.13
C GLN A 151 -2.06 14.40 1.61
N SER A 152 -1.03 13.91 0.91
CA SER A 152 -0.98 12.52 0.43
C SER A 152 -0.99 11.50 1.58
N VAL A 153 -0.24 11.76 2.65
CA VAL A 153 -0.21 10.88 3.83
C VAL A 153 -1.54 10.94 4.58
N GLU A 154 -2.10 12.13 4.76
CA GLU A 154 -3.39 12.32 5.41
C GLU A 154 -4.53 11.62 4.65
N ALA A 155 -4.53 11.68 3.32
CA ALA A 155 -5.47 10.93 2.49
C ALA A 155 -5.39 9.43 2.74
N GLY A 156 -4.18 8.85 2.79
CA GLY A 156 -3.99 7.43 3.13
C GLY A 156 -4.56 7.06 4.50
N ILE A 157 -4.36 7.92 5.50
CA ILE A 157 -4.95 7.76 6.85
C ILE A 157 -6.47 7.75 6.76
N TYR A 158 -7.08 8.73 6.08
CA TYR A 158 -8.54 8.80 5.93
C TYR A 158 -9.12 7.57 5.24
N VAL A 159 -8.52 7.11 4.13
CA VAL A 159 -9.00 5.92 3.41
C VAL A 159 -8.95 4.69 4.30
N LEU A 160 -7.88 4.52 5.08
CA LEU A 160 -7.75 3.39 6.00
C LEU A 160 -8.76 3.48 7.15
N GLU A 161 -8.96 4.65 7.75
CA GLU A 161 -9.96 4.85 8.81
C GLU A 161 -11.39 4.55 8.32
N GLU A 162 -11.73 4.93 7.09
CA GLU A 162 -13.02 4.58 6.49
C GLU A 162 -13.17 3.07 6.24
N ALA A 163 -12.09 2.37 5.90
CA ALA A 163 -12.09 0.92 5.81
C ALA A 163 -12.27 0.27 7.19
N VAL A 164 -11.61 0.79 8.24
CA VAL A 164 -11.77 0.32 9.63
C VAL A 164 -13.21 0.47 10.11
N LYS A 165 -13.88 1.59 9.82
CA LYS A 165 -15.31 1.79 10.15
C LYS A 165 -16.23 0.75 9.50
N LYS A 166 -15.80 0.15 8.39
CA LYS A 166 -16.52 -0.94 7.69
C LYS A 166 -16.12 -2.33 8.19
N GLY A 167 -15.35 -2.42 9.28
CA GLY A 167 -14.98 -3.68 9.92
C GLY A 167 -13.73 -4.34 9.36
N LEU A 168 -12.79 -3.59 8.79
CA LEU A 168 -11.50 -4.09 8.29
C LEU A 168 -10.69 -4.83 9.37
N ASP A 169 -10.30 -6.08 9.09
CA ASP A 169 -9.38 -6.86 9.95
C ASP A 169 -7.93 -6.79 9.45
N ILE A 170 -7.75 -6.82 8.13
CA ILE A 170 -6.42 -6.76 7.49
C ILE A 170 -6.49 -5.98 6.18
N VAL A 171 -5.45 -5.18 5.96
CA VAL A 171 -5.27 -4.39 4.74
C VAL A 171 -4.07 -4.89 3.95
N GLY A 172 -4.25 -5.02 2.63
CA GLY A 172 -3.17 -5.09 1.66
C GLY A 172 -2.99 -3.73 0.99
N THR A 173 -1.76 -3.32 0.72
CA THR A 173 -1.45 -2.10 -0.03
C THR A 173 -1.01 -2.47 -1.43
N GLY A 174 -1.47 -1.71 -2.42
CA GLY A 174 -0.95 -1.74 -3.78
C GLY A 174 -0.85 -0.34 -4.35
N ASP A 175 -0.19 -0.21 -5.48
CA ASP A 175 -0.06 1.04 -6.19
C ASP A 175 -0.14 0.83 -7.70
N MET A 176 -0.44 1.92 -8.41
CA MET A 176 -0.44 1.96 -9.87
C MET A 176 0.02 3.33 -10.34
N GLY A 177 1.14 3.37 -11.07
CA GLY A 177 1.63 4.60 -11.67
C GLY A 177 2.78 4.34 -12.61
N ILE A 178 2.71 4.83 -13.84
CA ILE A 178 3.86 4.73 -14.74
C ILE A 178 5.02 5.58 -14.19
N GLY A 179 6.21 4.98 -14.12
CA GLY A 179 7.42 5.59 -13.56
C GLY A 179 7.55 5.55 -12.03
N ASN A 180 6.59 4.95 -11.32
CA ASN A 180 6.62 4.84 -9.85
C ASN A 180 7.87 4.10 -9.32
N THR A 181 8.38 3.08 -10.01
CA THR A 181 9.55 2.30 -9.58
C THR A 181 10.81 3.15 -9.50
N THR A 182 10.95 4.16 -10.36
CA THR A 182 12.06 5.12 -10.29
C THR A 182 11.95 5.96 -9.01
N ALA A 183 10.74 6.47 -8.69
CA ALA A 183 10.50 7.17 -7.44
C ALA A 183 10.79 6.30 -6.21
N SER A 184 10.35 5.03 -6.23
CA SER A 184 10.61 4.06 -5.17
C SER A 184 12.11 3.76 -4.99
N ALA A 185 12.85 3.62 -6.09
CA ALA A 185 14.31 3.43 -6.06
C ALA A 185 15.02 4.66 -5.48
N THR A 186 14.61 5.87 -5.89
CA THR A 186 15.15 7.13 -5.34
C THR A 186 14.90 7.26 -3.83
N ILE A 187 13.68 6.95 -3.36
CA ILE A 187 13.36 6.96 -1.92
C ILE A 187 14.20 5.93 -1.18
N THR A 188 14.31 4.70 -1.72
CA THR A 188 15.12 3.63 -1.14
C THR A 188 16.57 4.06 -0.99
N ALA A 189 17.22 4.51 -2.08
CA ALA A 189 18.61 4.97 -2.06
C ALA A 189 18.82 6.12 -1.06
N THR A 190 17.88 7.05 -0.98
CA THR A 190 17.96 8.21 -0.08
C THR A 190 17.87 7.80 1.39
N VAL A 191 16.95 6.89 1.73
CA VAL A 191 16.70 6.47 3.12
C VAL A 191 17.77 5.51 3.63
N THR A 192 18.24 4.60 2.79
CA THR A 192 19.20 3.55 3.19
C THR A 192 20.65 3.94 2.96
N GLY A 193 20.92 4.91 2.09
CA GLY A 193 22.27 5.35 1.74
C GLY A 193 23.00 4.44 0.73
N ILE A 194 22.33 3.42 0.18
CA ILE A 194 22.90 2.59 -0.89
C ILE A 194 22.99 3.37 -2.21
N SER A 195 23.84 2.92 -3.12
CA SER A 195 24.00 3.61 -4.40
C SER A 195 22.73 3.49 -5.27
N PRO A 196 22.47 4.45 -6.18
CA PRO A 196 21.39 4.32 -7.16
C PRO A 196 21.51 3.03 -7.98
N PHE A 197 22.74 2.61 -8.30
CA PHE A 197 22.99 1.36 -9.03
C PHE A 197 22.43 0.14 -8.28
N GLU A 198 22.60 0.08 -6.95
CA GLU A 198 22.06 -1.00 -6.11
C GLU A 198 20.55 -0.87 -5.88
N ALA A 199 20.02 0.35 -5.85
CA ALA A 199 18.60 0.60 -5.60
C ALA A 199 17.72 0.43 -6.87
N THR A 200 18.32 0.49 -8.05
CA THR A 200 17.60 0.36 -9.33
C THR A 200 17.53 -1.08 -9.82
N GLY A 201 16.49 -1.36 -10.59
CA GLY A 201 16.33 -2.60 -11.33
C GLY A 201 15.55 -2.34 -12.62
N ARG A 202 15.24 -3.40 -13.38
CA ARG A 202 14.61 -3.28 -14.70
C ARG A 202 13.19 -2.70 -14.70
N GLY A 203 12.53 -2.60 -13.54
CA GLY A 203 11.17 -2.09 -13.41
C GLY A 203 10.19 -2.81 -14.34
N THR A 204 9.55 -2.06 -15.25
CA THR A 204 8.63 -2.58 -16.27
C THR A 204 9.31 -3.25 -17.47
N GLY A 205 10.54 -3.74 -17.32
CA GLY A 205 11.28 -4.45 -18.38
C GLY A 205 12.11 -3.54 -19.29
N ILE A 206 12.67 -2.45 -18.76
CA ILE A 206 13.64 -1.63 -19.50
C ILE A 206 14.98 -2.36 -19.59
N ASP A 207 15.60 -2.29 -20.77
CA ASP A 207 16.99 -2.71 -21.05
C ASP A 207 17.95 -1.51 -21.06
#